data_AF-A0A1X0YCS6-F1
#
_entry.id   AF-A0A1X0YCS6-F1
#
_cell.length_a   1.000
_cell.length_b   1.000
_cell.length_c   1.000
_cell.angle_alpha   90.00
_cell.angle_beta   90.00
_cell.angle_gamma   90.00
#
_symmetry.space_group_name_H-M   'P 1'
#
loop_
_entity.id
_entity.type
_entity.pdbx_description
1 polymer ?
#
loop_
_entity_poly.entity_id
_entity_poly.type
_entity_poly.pdbx_seq_one_letter_code
_entity_poly.pdbx_strand_id
1 'polypeptide(L)'
;MQPYVVTIASEKGGVGKTTLATNLAIYLKALREDLPVTLFSFDNHFSVDQMFRIGNRQPTGDVYSLLTGTPLQELLETGEFGVQFIPSSLRLGELRERMSDPALLGNLLCQADLQGVVLIDTRPDLDEFTANALYCADRVIVPVKDAPSLENSRRLYRFFEHHELSRQALRILPCLVDSRIRYQEGPFTNPYQLLKAYALNRGYRCMEGFIAKSPKVESLNTNPEGKVYPILTHGRGTEVHLQLASQARQLLLDVDAADQRRLAEMAAALSTLLQRRQQGHRQRLERLSGRCLACGEQLPAAGIEGFYLETGDSNQAGFIESDCFTDMVFGSVYQGGRGKPSQNGMQELFLESATRSYFALAVPSGADGPVFFRFDEEGRELSSRPVATNTRDGLFNRGPSSLLKFWNRLEKQIPGEFALLRKGPDGQAEEILAGSNYRAFSQVKQLVGMRLQGV
;
A
#
# COMPACT_ATOMS: atom_id res chain seq x y z
N MET A 1 8.50 -0.80 -21.46
CA MET A 1 8.52 -2.12 -20.78
C MET A 1 8.86 -1.84 -19.32
N GLN A 2 8.10 -2.36 -18.35
CA GLN A 2 8.42 -2.22 -16.91
C GLN A 2 9.85 -2.69 -16.63
N PRO A 3 10.62 -2.14 -15.69
CA PRO A 3 12.01 -2.55 -15.48
C PRO A 3 12.12 -3.94 -14.84
N TYR A 4 13.28 -4.58 -14.98
CA TYR A 4 13.61 -5.82 -14.25
C TYR A 4 14.28 -5.47 -12.93
N VAL A 5 13.68 -5.86 -11.81
CA VAL A 5 14.11 -5.49 -10.45
C VAL A 5 14.97 -6.57 -9.83
N VAL A 6 16.18 -6.18 -9.43
CA VAL A 6 17.20 -7.04 -8.82
C VAL A 6 17.50 -6.53 -7.42
N THR A 7 17.09 -7.30 -6.41
CA THR A 7 17.33 -6.93 -5.01
C THR A 7 18.51 -7.71 -4.46
N ILE A 8 19.48 -7.02 -3.86
CA ILE A 8 20.63 -7.63 -3.19
C ILE A 8 20.35 -7.60 -1.69
N ALA A 9 19.93 -8.73 -1.13
CA ALA A 9 19.44 -8.79 0.25
C ALA A 9 20.12 -9.89 1.07
N SER A 10 20.49 -9.55 2.30
CA SER A 10 21.05 -10.48 3.28
C SER A 10 21.01 -9.83 4.67
N GLU A 11 20.46 -10.54 5.64
CA GLU A 11 20.41 -10.17 7.06
C GLU A 11 21.77 -10.23 7.76
N LYS A 12 22.84 -10.54 7.02
CA LYS A 12 24.20 -10.48 7.57
C LYS A 12 24.93 -9.27 7.00
N GLY A 13 25.46 -8.45 7.91
CA GLY A 13 26.40 -7.38 7.57
C GLY A 13 27.73 -7.93 7.02
N GLY A 14 28.34 -7.18 6.11
CA GLY A 14 29.67 -7.49 5.58
C GLY A 14 29.75 -8.79 4.77
N VAL A 15 28.71 -9.12 4.00
CA VAL A 15 28.69 -10.21 3.00
C VAL A 15 28.97 -9.70 1.57
N GLY A 16 29.13 -8.38 1.40
CA GLY A 16 29.40 -7.73 0.11
C GLY A 16 28.18 -7.26 -0.67
N LYS A 17 27.04 -6.94 0.00
CA LYS A 17 25.81 -6.47 -0.64
C LYS A 17 26.03 -5.24 -1.53
N THR A 18 26.49 -4.14 -0.94
CA THR A 18 26.71 -2.89 -1.67
C THR A 18 27.77 -3.03 -2.75
N THR A 19 28.88 -3.73 -2.46
CA THR A 19 29.91 -4.01 -3.47
C THR A 19 29.34 -4.77 -4.66
N LEU A 20 28.48 -5.76 -4.42
CA LEU A 20 27.83 -6.52 -5.47
C LEU A 20 26.82 -5.66 -6.24
N ALA A 21 25.95 -4.92 -5.56
CA ALA A 21 24.94 -4.07 -6.18
C ALA A 21 25.59 -3.00 -7.08
N THR A 22 26.56 -2.26 -6.55
CA THR A 22 27.21 -1.19 -7.30
C THR A 22 28.04 -1.71 -8.48
N ASN A 23 28.80 -2.79 -8.29
CA ASN A 23 29.60 -3.34 -9.39
C ASN A 23 28.74 -4.07 -10.41
N LEU A 24 27.68 -4.79 -10.03
CA LEU A 24 26.76 -5.36 -11.02
C LEU A 24 26.17 -4.26 -11.91
N ALA A 25 25.76 -3.13 -11.34
CA ALA A 25 25.26 -2.00 -12.13
C ALA A 25 26.27 -1.55 -13.22
N ILE A 26 27.54 -1.40 -12.83
CA ILE A 26 28.62 -0.99 -13.73
C ILE A 26 28.90 -2.04 -14.80
N TYR A 27 28.94 -3.33 -14.44
CA TYR A 27 29.21 -4.39 -15.41
C TYR A 27 28.05 -4.60 -16.37
N LEU A 28 26.79 -4.42 -15.93
CA LEU A 28 25.62 -4.43 -16.82
C LEU A 28 25.74 -3.33 -17.88
N LYS A 29 26.06 -2.09 -17.47
CA LYS A 29 26.33 -0.99 -18.41
C LYS A 29 27.51 -1.27 -19.34
N ALA A 30 28.58 -1.86 -18.83
CA ALA A 30 29.75 -2.20 -19.64
C ALA A 30 29.48 -3.32 -20.66
N LEU A 31 28.55 -4.23 -20.37
CA LEU A 31 28.15 -5.32 -21.26
C LEU A 31 27.08 -4.88 -22.28
N ARG A 32 26.24 -3.90 -21.93
CA ARG A 32 25.18 -3.35 -22.78
C ARG A 32 25.04 -1.85 -22.53
N GLU A 33 25.71 -1.05 -23.35
CA GLU A 33 25.86 0.42 -23.16
C GLU A 33 24.52 1.16 -23.23
N ASP A 34 23.59 0.69 -24.06
CA ASP A 34 22.26 1.26 -24.26
C ASP A 34 21.25 0.84 -23.18
N LEU A 35 21.58 -0.12 -22.32
CA LEU A 35 20.71 -0.56 -21.24
C LEU A 35 20.58 0.53 -20.16
N PRO A 36 19.38 1.02 -19.84
CA PRO A 36 19.20 1.83 -18.64
C PRO A 36 19.43 0.96 -17.40
N VAL A 37 20.28 1.43 -16.49
CA VAL A 37 20.58 0.75 -15.23
C VAL A 37 20.46 1.76 -14.11
N THR A 38 19.56 1.48 -13.16
CA THR A 38 19.27 2.37 -12.03
C THR A 38 19.57 1.65 -10.73
N LEU A 39 20.25 2.29 -9.78
CA LEU A 39 20.56 1.75 -8.45
C LEU A 39 19.87 2.55 -7.35
N PHE A 40 19.07 1.90 -6.52
CA PHE A 40 18.53 2.48 -5.29
C PHE A 40 19.28 1.94 -4.10
N SER A 41 19.79 2.84 -3.25
CA SER A 41 20.36 2.45 -1.97
C SER A 41 19.37 2.68 -0.84
N PHE A 42 19.08 1.63 -0.08
CA PHE A 42 18.37 1.73 1.19
C PHE A 42 19.31 1.50 2.40
N ASP A 43 20.62 1.37 2.16
CA ASP A 43 21.65 1.26 3.21
C ASP A 43 22.38 2.58 3.46
N ASN A 44 22.29 3.05 4.71
CA ASN A 44 22.89 4.27 5.19
C ASN A 44 24.37 4.15 5.53
N HIS A 45 24.91 2.93 5.63
CA HIS A 45 26.30 2.71 6.05
C HIS A 45 27.31 2.86 4.92
N PHE A 46 26.86 2.77 3.66
CA PHE A 46 27.73 2.84 2.50
C PHE A 46 27.06 3.66 1.39
N SER A 47 27.64 4.83 1.12
CA SER A 47 26.98 5.85 0.32
C SER A 47 27.33 5.63 -1.15
N VAL A 48 26.38 5.07 -1.92
CA VAL A 48 26.46 4.79 -3.36
C VAL A 48 26.94 6.00 -4.18
N ASP A 49 26.61 7.21 -3.74
CA ASP A 49 27.05 8.46 -4.32
C ASP A 49 28.57 8.70 -4.25
N GLN A 50 29.30 8.13 -3.28
CA GLN A 50 30.78 8.16 -3.27
C GLN A 50 31.39 7.38 -4.45
N MET A 51 30.64 6.47 -5.05
CA MET A 51 31.07 5.69 -6.20
C MET A 51 30.65 6.33 -7.53
N PHE A 52 29.45 6.91 -7.57
CA PHE A 52 28.83 7.31 -8.84
C PHE A 52 28.74 8.83 -9.05
N ARG A 53 28.74 9.66 -8.01
CA ARG A 53 28.48 11.09 -8.20
C ARG A 53 29.61 11.76 -8.97
N ILE A 54 29.25 12.44 -10.05
CA ILE A 54 30.20 13.16 -10.91
C ILE A 54 30.44 14.55 -10.33
N GLY A 55 31.65 14.77 -9.81
CA GLY A 55 32.07 16.05 -9.23
C GLY A 55 31.32 16.40 -7.93
N ASN A 56 31.39 17.67 -7.52
CA ASN A 56 30.79 18.15 -6.27
C ASN A 56 29.37 18.70 -6.48
N ARG A 57 28.58 18.04 -7.33
CA ARG A 57 27.18 18.45 -7.57
C ARG A 57 26.36 18.26 -6.29
N GLN A 58 25.41 19.15 -6.06
CA GLN A 58 24.47 18.95 -4.96
C GLN A 58 23.58 17.73 -5.25
N PRO A 59 23.26 16.91 -4.23
CA PRO A 59 22.31 15.81 -4.38
C PRO A 59 20.97 16.33 -4.89
N THR A 60 20.38 15.65 -5.88
CA THR A 60 19.03 15.96 -6.38
C THR A 60 17.94 15.48 -5.44
N GLY A 61 18.23 14.45 -4.65
CA GLY A 61 17.40 13.93 -3.58
C GLY A 61 17.83 12.52 -3.18
N ASP A 62 16.97 11.81 -2.45
CA ASP A 62 17.28 10.49 -1.93
C ASP A 62 16.03 9.57 -1.95
N VAL A 63 16.20 8.33 -1.51
CA VAL A 63 15.08 7.38 -1.39
C VAL A 63 14.01 7.83 -0.38
N TYR A 64 14.33 8.70 0.58
CA TYR A 64 13.31 9.26 1.47
C TYR A 64 12.39 10.19 0.68
N SER A 65 12.96 11.10 -0.14
CA SER A 65 12.19 11.97 -1.04
C SER A 65 11.28 11.16 -1.97
N LEU A 66 11.81 10.09 -2.56
CA LEU A 66 11.04 9.16 -3.41
C LEU A 66 9.84 8.59 -2.65
N LEU A 67 10.07 8.04 -1.46
CA LEU A 67 9.03 7.43 -0.64
C LEU A 67 8.02 8.46 -0.09
N THR A 68 8.40 9.74 -0.01
CA THR A 68 7.49 10.82 0.37
C THR A 68 6.68 11.41 -0.78
N GLY A 69 6.97 11.04 -2.03
CA GLY A 69 6.15 11.39 -3.20
C GLY A 69 6.81 12.37 -4.18
N THR A 70 8.09 12.69 -4.03
CA THR A 70 8.81 13.44 -5.06
C THR A 70 8.90 12.59 -6.34
N PRO A 71 8.57 13.14 -7.52
CA PRO A 71 8.65 12.41 -8.79
C PRO A 71 10.05 11.84 -9.01
N LEU A 72 10.11 10.59 -9.43
CA LEU A 72 11.38 9.87 -9.58
C LEU A 72 12.35 10.57 -10.56
N GLN A 73 11.83 11.20 -11.61
CA GLN A 73 12.62 11.91 -12.61
C GLN A 73 13.36 13.13 -12.04
N GLU A 74 12.87 13.71 -10.95
CA GLU A 74 13.53 14.82 -10.25
C GLU A 74 14.67 14.32 -9.35
N LEU A 75 14.65 13.03 -8.98
CA LEU A 75 15.58 12.43 -8.04
C LEU A 75 16.73 11.70 -8.72
N LEU A 76 16.54 11.19 -9.94
CA LEU A 76 17.55 10.39 -10.66
C LEU A 76 18.82 11.19 -10.97
N GLU A 77 19.95 10.77 -10.40
CA GLU A 77 21.28 11.23 -10.80
C GLU A 77 21.88 10.28 -11.83
N THR A 78 22.41 10.78 -12.95
CA THR A 78 23.28 9.98 -13.84
C THR A 78 24.73 10.10 -13.36
N GLY A 79 25.26 9.00 -12.88
CA GLY A 79 26.61 8.92 -12.32
C GLY A 79 27.66 8.43 -13.30
N GLU A 80 28.88 8.21 -12.77
CA GLU A 80 29.98 7.57 -13.49
C GLU A 80 29.53 6.23 -14.10
N PHE A 81 30.15 5.84 -15.22
CA PHE A 81 29.81 4.62 -15.97
C PHE A 81 28.40 4.59 -16.57
N GLY A 82 27.69 5.73 -16.59
CA GLY A 82 26.34 5.83 -17.14
C GLY A 82 25.28 5.10 -16.32
N VAL A 83 25.57 4.83 -15.05
CA VAL A 83 24.63 4.25 -14.08
C VAL A 83 23.80 5.36 -13.47
N GLN A 84 22.48 5.21 -13.49
CA GLN A 84 21.59 6.09 -12.75
C GLN A 84 21.51 5.63 -11.30
N PHE A 85 21.37 6.55 -10.35
CA PHE A 85 21.23 6.18 -8.95
C PHE A 85 20.35 7.14 -8.14
N ILE A 86 19.79 6.62 -7.05
CA ILE A 86 19.17 7.40 -5.98
C ILE A 86 19.85 6.97 -4.67
N PRO A 87 20.52 7.89 -3.95
CA PRO A 87 21.25 7.57 -2.72
C PRO A 87 20.30 7.25 -1.56
N SER A 88 20.87 6.64 -0.51
CA SER A 88 20.15 6.36 0.73
C SER A 88 19.90 7.64 1.55
N SER A 89 19.01 7.55 2.53
CA SER A 89 18.71 8.66 3.45
C SER A 89 18.85 8.24 4.91
N LEU A 90 19.56 9.03 5.70
CA LEU A 90 19.63 8.87 7.16
C LEU A 90 18.25 8.94 7.82
N ARG A 91 17.28 9.55 7.15
CA ARG A 91 15.90 9.75 7.61
C ARG A 91 14.96 8.58 7.30
N LEU A 92 15.44 7.51 6.65
CA LEU A 92 14.62 6.33 6.35
C LEU A 92 13.88 5.80 7.59
N GLY A 93 14.47 5.88 8.78
CA GLY A 93 13.82 5.44 10.02
C GLY A 93 12.47 6.10 10.32
N GLU A 94 12.24 7.33 9.84
CA GLU A 94 10.97 8.06 10.01
C GLU A 94 9.82 7.45 9.19
N LEU A 95 10.10 6.62 8.18
CA LEU A 95 9.10 6.09 7.26
C LEU A 95 8.69 4.64 7.54
N ARG A 96 9.16 4.01 8.63
CA ARG A 96 8.90 2.59 8.93
C ARG A 96 7.42 2.23 8.90
N GLU A 97 6.59 2.98 9.63
CA GLU A 97 5.14 2.71 9.69
C GLU A 97 4.47 2.85 8.32
N ARG A 98 4.87 3.86 7.54
CA ARG A 98 4.38 4.08 6.17
C ARG A 98 4.75 2.92 5.24
N MET A 99 5.92 2.32 5.44
CA MET A 99 6.44 1.20 4.64
C MET A 99 5.96 -0.18 5.11
N SER A 100 5.03 -0.24 6.07
CA SER A 100 4.51 -1.50 6.62
C SER A 100 3.83 -2.40 5.57
N ASP A 101 3.23 -1.81 4.52
CA ASP A 101 2.78 -2.56 3.34
C ASP A 101 3.97 -2.87 2.42
N PRO A 102 4.37 -4.14 2.24
CA PRO A 102 5.48 -4.53 1.37
C PRO A 102 5.22 -4.23 -0.12
N ALA A 103 3.96 -3.99 -0.53
CA ALA A 103 3.65 -3.63 -1.91
C ALA A 103 3.95 -2.16 -2.24
N LEU A 104 4.19 -1.29 -1.24
CA LEU A 104 4.22 0.16 -1.42
C LEU A 104 5.31 0.60 -2.42
N LEU A 105 6.56 0.15 -2.25
CA LEU A 105 7.64 0.47 -3.17
C LEU A 105 7.33 -0.01 -4.58
N GLY A 106 6.87 -1.26 -4.73
CA GLY A 106 6.49 -1.77 -6.04
C GLY A 106 5.37 -0.98 -6.70
N ASN A 107 4.36 -0.54 -5.94
CA ASN A 107 3.28 0.31 -6.44
C ASN A 107 3.77 1.69 -6.90
N LEU A 108 4.73 2.28 -6.18
CA LEU A 108 5.41 3.51 -6.62
C LEU A 108 6.18 3.28 -7.92
N LEU A 109 6.95 2.20 -8.01
CA LEU A 109 7.74 1.88 -9.19
C LEU A 109 6.90 1.51 -10.41
N CYS A 110 5.72 0.91 -10.22
CA CYS A 110 4.77 0.65 -11.31
C CYS A 110 4.32 1.92 -12.03
N GLN A 111 4.26 3.04 -11.30
CA GLN A 111 3.84 4.35 -11.80
C GLN A 111 5.03 5.21 -12.26
N ALA A 112 6.26 4.80 -11.92
CA ALA A 112 7.46 5.46 -12.38
C ALA A 112 7.76 5.07 -13.83
N ASP A 113 8.20 6.04 -14.64
CA ASP A 113 8.68 5.79 -16.00
C ASP A 113 10.13 5.29 -15.96
N LEU A 114 10.32 4.11 -15.37
CA LEU A 114 11.60 3.40 -15.30
C LEU A 114 11.68 2.31 -16.36
N GLN A 115 12.87 2.12 -16.90
CA GLN A 115 13.14 1.10 -17.91
C GLN A 115 14.45 0.37 -17.60
N GLY A 116 14.72 -0.72 -18.32
CA GLY A 116 15.95 -1.49 -18.19
C GLY A 116 16.01 -2.30 -16.89
N VAL A 117 17.08 -2.15 -16.12
CA VAL A 117 17.34 -2.91 -14.89
C VAL A 117 17.41 -1.97 -13.69
N VAL A 118 16.68 -2.29 -12.62
CA VAL A 118 16.74 -1.60 -11.34
C VAL A 118 17.43 -2.51 -10.33
N LEU A 119 18.54 -2.06 -9.74
CA LEU A 119 19.19 -2.73 -8.63
C LEU A 119 18.79 -2.06 -7.31
N ILE A 120 18.51 -2.86 -6.29
CA ILE A 120 18.17 -2.37 -4.95
C ILE A 120 19.19 -2.94 -3.96
N ASP A 121 19.98 -2.05 -3.35
CA ASP A 121 20.89 -2.40 -2.25
C ASP A 121 20.18 -2.21 -0.90
N THR A 122 20.15 -3.25 -0.08
CA THR A 122 19.39 -3.24 1.19
C THR A 122 20.29 -3.18 2.41
N ARG A 123 19.71 -2.78 3.55
CA ARG A 123 20.34 -2.88 4.87
C ARG A 123 20.58 -4.33 5.30
N PRO A 124 21.46 -4.58 6.29
CA PRO A 124 21.72 -5.90 6.85
C PRO A 124 20.60 -6.43 7.78
N ASP A 125 19.34 -6.03 7.57
CA ASP A 125 18.19 -6.41 8.39
C ASP A 125 16.97 -6.68 7.50
N LEU A 126 16.09 -7.61 7.89
CA LEU A 126 14.81 -7.81 7.22
C LEU A 126 13.75 -6.85 7.82
N ASP A 127 13.91 -5.57 7.53
CA ASP A 127 13.00 -4.50 7.93
C ASP A 127 11.98 -4.15 6.83
N GLU A 128 11.13 -3.16 7.05
CA GLU A 128 10.06 -2.76 6.14
C GLU A 128 10.58 -2.37 4.75
N PHE A 129 11.77 -1.77 4.68
CA PHE A 129 12.41 -1.36 3.43
C PHE A 129 12.93 -2.57 2.65
N THR A 130 13.56 -3.51 3.35
CA THR A 130 14.01 -4.77 2.77
C THR A 130 12.82 -5.62 2.31
N ALA A 131 11.75 -5.69 3.10
CA ALA A 131 10.50 -6.36 2.72
C ALA A 131 9.91 -5.77 1.43
N ASN A 132 9.85 -4.44 1.31
CA ASN A 132 9.41 -3.74 0.11
C ASN A 132 10.30 -4.05 -1.11
N ALA A 133 11.62 -4.05 -0.93
CA ALA A 133 12.58 -4.40 -1.98
C ALA A 133 12.43 -5.86 -2.44
N LEU A 134 12.14 -6.80 -1.53
CA LEU A 134 11.93 -8.20 -1.86
C LEU A 134 10.60 -8.43 -2.61
N TYR A 135 9.54 -7.74 -2.20
CA TYR A 135 8.19 -7.94 -2.74
C TYR A 135 8.07 -7.57 -4.23
N CYS A 136 8.83 -6.56 -4.66
CA CYS A 136 8.85 -6.07 -6.04
C CYS A 136 9.97 -6.67 -6.91
N ALA A 137 10.80 -7.57 -6.37
CA ALA A 137 11.94 -8.13 -7.09
C ALA A 137 11.57 -9.24 -8.08
N ASP A 138 12.13 -9.18 -9.29
CA ASP A 138 12.18 -10.29 -10.24
C ASP A 138 13.25 -11.32 -9.84
N ARG A 139 14.38 -10.81 -9.33
CA ARG A 139 15.53 -11.59 -8.88
C ARG A 139 16.00 -11.07 -7.54
N VAL A 140 16.20 -11.96 -6.59
CA VAL A 140 16.86 -11.64 -5.31
C VAL A 140 18.18 -12.38 -5.26
N ILE A 141 19.29 -11.63 -5.23
CA ILE A 141 20.62 -12.19 -5.03
C ILE A 141 20.93 -12.14 -3.54
N VAL A 142 21.16 -13.31 -2.95
CA VAL A 142 21.40 -13.48 -1.51
C VAL A 142 22.87 -13.81 -1.29
N PRO A 143 23.73 -12.81 -1.05
CA PRO A 143 25.14 -13.06 -0.77
C PRO A 143 25.32 -13.74 0.59
N VAL A 144 26.08 -14.84 0.59
CA VAL A 144 26.44 -15.61 1.79
C VAL A 144 27.95 -15.83 1.83
N LYS A 145 28.58 -15.68 2.99
CA LYS A 145 30.04 -15.88 3.13
C LYS A 145 30.45 -17.08 3.96
N ASP A 146 29.52 -17.59 4.77
CA ASP A 146 29.72 -18.65 5.76
C ASP A 146 28.40 -19.36 6.07
N ALA A 147 28.46 -20.48 6.79
CA ALA A 147 27.27 -21.22 7.18
C ALA A 147 26.25 -20.40 8.01
N PRO A 148 26.66 -19.53 8.97
CA PRO A 148 25.73 -18.64 9.66
C PRO A 148 24.96 -17.69 8.72
N SER A 149 25.64 -17.06 7.75
CA SER A 149 24.97 -16.19 6.77
C SER A 149 23.99 -16.95 5.89
N LEU A 150 24.29 -18.21 5.58
CA LEU A 150 23.35 -19.10 4.88
C LEU A 150 22.14 -19.46 5.74
N GLU A 151 22.32 -19.74 7.03
CA GLU A 151 21.20 -20.02 7.94
C GLU A 151 20.26 -18.81 8.07
N ASN A 152 20.81 -17.59 8.10
CA ASN A 152 20.02 -16.36 8.14
C ASN A 152 19.13 -16.21 6.89
N SER A 153 19.59 -16.65 5.71
CA SER A 153 18.80 -16.54 4.47
C SER A 153 17.41 -17.18 4.55
N ARG A 154 17.20 -18.14 5.48
CA ARG A 154 15.91 -18.78 5.74
C ARG A 154 14.76 -17.79 5.95
N ARG A 155 15.00 -16.62 6.57
CA ARG A 155 13.92 -15.64 6.79
C ARG A 155 13.47 -14.97 5.49
N LEU A 156 14.37 -14.76 4.52
CA LEU A 156 14.02 -14.30 3.18
C LEU A 156 13.12 -15.32 2.47
N TYR A 157 13.43 -16.61 2.58
CA TYR A 157 12.57 -17.66 2.03
C TYR A 157 11.20 -17.70 2.70
N ARG A 158 11.15 -17.56 4.04
CA ARG A 158 9.87 -17.47 4.78
C ARG A 158 9.06 -16.24 4.41
N PHE A 159 9.69 -15.11 4.12
CA PHE A 159 9.00 -13.92 3.60
C PHE A 159 8.31 -14.23 2.28
N PHE A 160 9.00 -14.89 1.34
CA PHE A 160 8.41 -15.30 0.07
C PHE A 160 7.25 -16.28 0.26
N GLU A 161 7.37 -17.24 1.18
CA GLU A 161 6.29 -18.16 1.54
C GLU A 161 5.06 -17.41 2.09
N HIS A 162 5.27 -16.50 3.03
CA HIS A 162 4.20 -15.76 3.71
C HIS A 162 3.42 -14.86 2.76
N HIS A 163 4.08 -14.29 1.76
CA HIS A 163 3.48 -13.42 0.75
C HIS A 163 3.12 -14.15 -0.56
N GLU A 164 3.13 -15.49 -0.55
CA GLU A 164 2.80 -16.33 -1.71
C GLU A 164 3.63 -15.99 -2.96
N LEU A 165 4.86 -15.54 -2.77
CA LEU A 165 5.79 -15.18 -3.83
C LEU A 165 6.58 -16.39 -4.31
N SER A 166 6.88 -16.40 -5.61
CA SER A 166 7.68 -17.46 -6.20
C SER A 166 9.11 -17.46 -5.65
N ARG A 167 9.50 -18.54 -4.96
CA ARG A 167 10.89 -18.75 -4.52
C ARG A 167 11.89 -18.84 -5.67
N GLN A 168 11.42 -18.93 -6.91
CA GLN A 168 12.27 -18.90 -8.10
C GLN A 168 13.00 -17.57 -8.28
N ALA A 169 12.57 -16.49 -7.62
CA ALA A 169 13.30 -15.22 -7.62
C ALA A 169 14.61 -15.31 -6.81
N LEU A 170 14.65 -16.08 -5.73
CA LEU A 170 15.78 -16.16 -4.80
C LEU A 170 16.95 -16.99 -5.36
N ARG A 171 18.16 -16.43 -5.31
CA ARG A 171 19.42 -17.10 -5.67
C ARG A 171 20.49 -16.82 -4.64
N ILE A 172 21.01 -17.87 -4.00
CA ILE A 172 22.19 -17.79 -3.14
C ILE A 172 23.43 -17.56 -4.00
N LEU A 173 24.25 -16.58 -3.63
CA LEU A 173 25.58 -16.37 -4.21
C LEU A 173 26.63 -16.45 -3.11
N PRO A 174 27.49 -17.49 -3.09
CA PRO A 174 28.64 -17.51 -2.20
C PRO A 174 29.58 -16.34 -2.51
N CYS A 175 29.90 -15.53 -1.50
CA CYS A 175 30.72 -14.33 -1.59
C CYS A 175 31.83 -14.37 -0.55
N LEU A 176 32.91 -13.61 -0.78
CA LEU A 176 34.08 -13.57 0.10
C LEU A 176 34.68 -14.95 0.36
N VAL A 177 34.61 -15.84 -0.64
CA VAL A 177 35.18 -17.19 -0.54
C VAL A 177 36.70 -17.11 -0.60
N ASP A 178 37.37 -17.65 0.42
CA ASP A 178 38.83 -17.79 0.37
C ASP A 178 39.21 -18.99 -0.48
N SER A 179 39.61 -18.73 -1.74
CA SER A 179 39.95 -19.77 -2.72
C SER A 179 41.22 -20.56 -2.38
N ARG A 180 42.00 -20.09 -1.40
CA ARG A 180 43.21 -20.77 -0.90
C ARG A 180 42.89 -21.90 0.08
N ILE A 181 41.71 -21.89 0.68
CA ILE A 181 41.30 -22.93 1.63
C ILE A 181 40.98 -24.21 0.86
N ARG A 182 41.65 -25.30 1.26
CA ARG A 182 41.40 -26.66 0.78
C ARG A 182 41.11 -27.56 1.97
N TYR A 183 40.02 -28.31 1.91
CA TYR A 183 39.70 -29.31 2.92
C TYR A 183 40.40 -30.62 2.56
N GLN A 184 41.02 -31.28 3.54
CA GLN A 184 41.76 -32.52 3.34
C GLN A 184 40.86 -33.77 3.47
N GLU A 185 39.74 -33.64 4.18
CA GLU A 185 38.81 -34.72 4.47
C GLU A 185 37.39 -34.34 4.07
N GLY A 186 36.59 -35.36 3.73
CA GLY A 186 35.18 -35.21 3.38
C GLY A 186 34.91 -35.01 1.89
N PRO A 187 33.62 -34.91 1.50
CA PRO A 187 33.20 -34.91 0.11
C PRO A 187 33.41 -33.57 -0.62
N PHE A 188 33.82 -32.51 0.08
CA PHE A 188 33.97 -31.16 -0.48
C PHE A 188 35.41 -30.68 -0.32
N THR A 189 35.97 -30.11 -1.38
CA THR A 189 37.39 -29.74 -1.44
C THR A 189 37.67 -28.28 -1.07
N ASN A 190 36.64 -27.43 -1.04
CA ASN A 190 36.78 -26.00 -0.80
C ASN A 190 35.50 -25.38 -0.22
N PRO A 191 35.56 -24.15 0.34
CA PRO A 191 34.41 -23.52 0.97
C PRO A 191 33.24 -23.24 0.02
N TYR A 192 33.49 -22.96 -1.26
CA TYR A 192 32.43 -22.76 -2.25
C TYR A 192 31.59 -24.03 -2.43
N GLN A 193 32.24 -25.17 -2.64
CA GLN A 193 31.55 -26.46 -2.79
C GLN A 193 30.72 -26.80 -1.55
N LEU A 194 31.28 -26.55 -0.35
CA LEU A 194 30.59 -26.78 0.91
C LEU A 194 29.35 -25.89 1.05
N LEU A 195 29.47 -24.58 0.80
CA LEU A 195 28.34 -23.64 0.87
C LEU A 195 27.26 -23.95 -0.17
N LYS A 196 27.66 -24.28 -1.41
CA LYS A 196 26.73 -24.70 -2.48
C LYS A 196 25.96 -25.94 -2.06
N ALA A 197 26.64 -26.94 -1.50
CA ALA A 197 25.98 -28.16 -1.01
C ALA A 197 25.02 -27.88 0.16
N TYR A 198 25.41 -27.04 1.12
CA TYR A 198 24.53 -26.65 2.23
C TYR A 198 23.29 -25.88 1.78
N ALA A 199 23.41 -25.06 0.74
CA ALA A 199 22.28 -24.37 0.15
C ALA A 199 21.34 -25.35 -0.56
N LEU A 200 21.88 -26.24 -1.41
CA LEU A 200 21.10 -27.26 -2.12
C LEU A 200 20.36 -28.20 -1.17
N ASN A 201 21.01 -28.65 -0.08
CA ASN A 201 20.38 -29.50 0.94
C ASN A 201 19.22 -28.80 1.69
N ARG A 202 19.18 -27.46 1.67
CA ARG A 202 18.06 -26.66 2.21
C ARG A 202 16.98 -26.36 1.17
N GLY A 203 17.13 -26.86 -0.06
CA GLY A 203 16.23 -26.56 -1.18
C GLY A 203 16.43 -25.16 -1.77
N TYR A 204 17.56 -24.51 -1.48
CA TYR A 204 17.89 -23.19 -2.02
C TYR A 204 18.50 -23.31 -3.41
N ARG A 205 18.16 -22.36 -4.27
CA ARG A 205 18.77 -22.24 -5.60
C ARG A 205 20.02 -21.37 -5.50
N CYS A 206 21.08 -21.75 -6.20
CA CYS A 206 22.33 -20.98 -6.25
C CYS A 206 22.50 -20.30 -7.61
N MET A 207 23.19 -19.17 -7.63
CA MET A 207 23.85 -18.68 -8.84
C MET A 207 25.02 -19.59 -9.20
N GLU A 208 25.44 -19.56 -10.45
CA GLU A 208 26.62 -20.32 -10.87
C GLU A 208 27.89 -19.54 -10.52
N GLY A 209 28.90 -20.24 -9.98
CA GLY A 209 30.12 -19.62 -9.46
C GLY A 209 29.95 -18.96 -8.07
N PHE A 210 30.93 -18.12 -7.73
CA PHE A 210 31.05 -17.41 -6.46
C PHE A 210 31.86 -16.12 -6.62
N ILE A 211 31.88 -15.27 -5.59
CA ILE A 211 32.78 -14.11 -5.49
C ILE A 211 33.90 -14.42 -4.49
N ALA A 212 35.15 -14.38 -4.93
CA ALA A 212 36.33 -14.62 -4.10
C ALA A 212 36.59 -13.47 -3.13
N LYS A 213 37.23 -13.79 -2.00
CA LYS A 213 37.82 -12.76 -1.12
C LYS A 213 39.05 -12.17 -1.79
N SER A 214 39.15 -10.84 -1.83
CA SER A 214 40.29 -10.15 -2.43
C SER A 214 40.71 -8.93 -1.60
N PRO A 215 41.91 -8.94 -1.00
CA PRO A 215 42.44 -7.77 -0.29
C PRO A 215 42.49 -6.51 -1.17
N LYS A 216 42.74 -6.68 -2.48
CA LYS A 216 42.74 -5.57 -3.43
C LYS A 216 41.35 -4.96 -3.62
N VAL A 217 40.29 -5.76 -3.61
CA VAL A 217 38.91 -5.27 -3.71
C VAL A 217 38.50 -4.57 -2.41
N GLU A 218 38.84 -5.16 -1.26
CA GLU A 218 38.58 -4.56 0.05
C GLU A 218 39.24 -3.18 0.18
N SER A 219 40.43 -2.98 -0.41
CA SER A 219 41.12 -1.68 -0.38
C SER A 219 40.53 -0.62 -1.31
N LEU A 220 39.61 -0.95 -2.24
CA LEU A 220 39.04 0.03 -3.18
C LEU A 220 38.11 1.06 -2.51
N ASN A 221 37.65 0.75 -1.31
CA ASN A 221 36.76 1.60 -0.52
C ASN A 221 37.52 2.50 0.47
N THR A 222 38.84 2.35 0.58
CA THR A 222 39.67 3.07 1.56
C THR A 222 40.76 3.83 0.83
N ASN A 223 40.57 5.14 0.64
CA ASN A 223 41.56 6.02 0.04
C ASN A 223 41.43 7.46 0.61
N PRO A 224 42.48 8.29 0.45
CA PRO A 224 42.48 9.67 0.95
C PRO A 224 41.39 10.55 0.35
N GLU A 225 40.93 10.23 -0.87
CA GLU A 225 39.89 10.99 -1.56
C GLU A 225 38.48 10.67 -1.07
N GLY A 226 38.30 9.63 -0.24
CA GLY A 226 36.99 9.16 0.22
C GLY A 226 36.09 8.63 -0.91
N LYS A 227 36.69 8.23 -2.04
CA LYS A 227 35.98 7.68 -3.20
C LYS A 227 35.83 6.18 -3.10
N VAL A 228 34.87 5.62 -3.83
CA VAL A 228 34.77 4.17 -3.99
C VAL A 228 35.13 3.81 -5.42
N TYR A 229 36.22 3.05 -5.60
CA TYR A 229 36.70 2.70 -6.94
C TYR A 229 36.05 1.40 -7.46
N PRO A 230 35.60 1.35 -8.73
CA PRO A 230 35.03 0.14 -9.30
C PRO A 230 36.06 -0.94 -9.58
N ILE A 231 35.62 -2.19 -9.41
CA ILE A 231 36.43 -3.37 -9.71
C ILE A 231 36.71 -3.45 -11.21
N LEU A 232 35.79 -2.97 -12.06
CA LEU A 232 35.94 -2.96 -13.53
C LEU A 232 37.22 -2.24 -13.99
N THR A 233 37.63 -1.18 -13.29
CA THR A 233 38.79 -0.36 -13.64
C THR A 233 39.97 -0.58 -12.70
N HIS A 234 39.73 -0.76 -11.40
CA HIS A 234 40.77 -0.81 -10.37
C HIS A 234 41.03 -2.22 -9.80
N GLY A 235 40.24 -3.20 -10.23
CA GLY A 235 40.32 -4.60 -9.80
C GLY A 235 40.56 -5.60 -10.94
N ARG A 236 40.95 -5.14 -12.15
CA ARG A 236 41.06 -5.97 -13.37
C ARG A 236 41.93 -7.22 -13.23
N GLY A 237 43.00 -7.15 -12.44
CA GLY A 237 43.90 -8.28 -12.19
C GLY A 237 43.40 -9.29 -11.15
N THR A 238 42.22 -9.09 -10.58
CA THR A 238 41.65 -9.99 -9.56
C THR A 238 40.70 -11.00 -10.16
N GLU A 239 40.58 -12.18 -9.55
CA GLU A 239 39.57 -13.18 -9.94
C GLU A 239 38.14 -12.61 -9.84
N VAL A 240 37.92 -11.69 -8.89
CA VAL A 240 36.63 -11.02 -8.65
C VAL A 240 36.14 -10.27 -9.89
N HIS A 241 37.05 -9.70 -10.70
CA HIS A 241 36.68 -9.02 -11.95
C HIS A 241 36.00 -9.98 -12.94
N LEU A 242 36.58 -11.17 -13.15
CA LEU A 242 36.03 -12.19 -14.04
C LEU A 242 34.73 -12.77 -13.49
N GLN A 243 34.67 -12.98 -12.17
CA GLN A 243 33.49 -13.51 -11.51
C GLN A 243 32.31 -12.54 -11.61
N LEU A 244 32.51 -11.24 -11.38
CA LEU A 244 31.46 -10.22 -11.57
C LEU A 244 31.01 -10.09 -13.02
N ALA A 245 31.94 -10.17 -13.99
CA ALA A 245 31.58 -10.22 -15.40
C ALA A 245 30.74 -11.45 -15.75
N SER A 246 30.97 -12.58 -15.08
CA SER A 246 30.16 -13.79 -15.22
C SER A 246 28.76 -13.59 -14.61
N GLN A 247 28.68 -13.05 -13.39
CA GLN A 247 27.39 -12.80 -12.73
C GLN A 247 26.53 -11.78 -13.51
N ALA A 248 27.14 -10.71 -14.03
CA ALA A 248 26.44 -9.72 -14.83
C ALA A 248 25.92 -10.30 -16.16
N ARG A 249 26.69 -11.19 -16.81
CA ARG A 249 26.22 -11.91 -18.00
C ARG A 249 25.05 -12.83 -17.70
N GLN A 250 25.12 -13.59 -16.60
CA GLN A 250 24.00 -14.43 -16.16
C GLN A 250 22.75 -13.60 -15.90
N LEU A 251 22.90 -12.44 -15.25
CA LEU A 251 21.79 -11.54 -14.98
C LEU A 251 21.19 -10.95 -16.26
N LEU A 252 21.99 -10.58 -17.26
CA LEU A 252 21.46 -10.13 -18.56
C LEU A 252 20.64 -11.22 -19.26
N LEU A 253 21.10 -12.47 -19.21
CA LEU A 253 20.33 -13.59 -19.77
C LEU A 253 18.99 -13.78 -19.03
N ASP A 254 18.99 -13.64 -17.71
CA ASP A 254 17.75 -13.68 -16.91
C ASP A 254 16.80 -12.52 -17.28
N VAL A 255 17.34 -11.32 -17.52
CA VAL A 255 16.57 -10.13 -17.93
C VAL A 255 15.94 -10.31 -19.31
N ASP A 256 16.71 -10.87 -20.25
CA ASP A 256 16.26 -11.10 -21.62
C ASP A 256 15.24 -12.25 -21.71
N ALA A 257 15.37 -13.27 -20.86
CA ALA A 257 14.47 -14.43 -20.81
C ALA A 257 13.19 -14.18 -19.99
N ALA A 258 13.05 -13.03 -19.34
CA ALA A 258 11.91 -12.73 -18.49
C ALA A 258 10.66 -12.34 -19.30
N ASP A 259 9.79 -13.31 -19.57
CA ASP A 259 8.51 -13.10 -20.26
C ASP A 259 7.54 -12.21 -19.46
N GLN A 260 7.57 -12.33 -18.13
CA GLN A 260 6.78 -11.54 -17.20
C GLN A 260 7.67 -10.91 -16.16
N ARG A 261 7.45 -9.61 -15.90
CA ARG A 261 8.17 -8.85 -14.88
C ARG A 261 7.28 -8.61 -13.67
N ARG A 262 7.85 -8.65 -12.48
CA ARG A 262 7.15 -8.56 -11.20
C ARG A 262 6.33 -7.28 -11.07
N LEU A 263 6.89 -6.15 -11.49
CA LEU A 263 6.17 -4.88 -11.51
C LEU A 263 4.98 -4.89 -12.50
N ALA A 264 5.05 -5.64 -13.60
CA ALA A 264 3.91 -5.77 -14.51
C ALA A 264 2.77 -6.57 -13.87
N GLU A 265 3.08 -7.64 -13.13
CA GLU A 265 2.08 -8.41 -12.35
C GLU A 265 1.42 -7.52 -11.29
N MET A 266 2.23 -6.75 -10.55
CA MET A 266 1.74 -5.82 -9.53
C MET A 266 0.85 -4.74 -10.14
N ALA A 267 1.26 -4.15 -11.27
CA ALA A 267 0.45 -3.15 -11.98
C ALA A 267 -0.89 -3.73 -12.46
N ALA A 268 -0.91 -4.97 -12.97
CA ALA A 268 -2.13 -5.64 -13.38
C ALA A 268 -3.08 -5.92 -12.19
N ALA A 269 -2.53 -6.34 -11.05
CA ALA A 269 -3.28 -6.55 -9.82
C ALA A 269 -3.87 -5.22 -9.30
N LEU A 270 -3.08 -4.16 -9.26
CA LEU A 270 -3.51 -2.82 -8.86
C LEU A 270 -4.62 -2.29 -9.77
N SER A 271 -4.44 -2.41 -11.09
CA SER A 271 -5.46 -2.02 -12.08
C SER A 271 -6.76 -2.78 -11.88
N THR A 272 -6.70 -4.09 -11.68
CA THR A 272 -7.89 -4.93 -11.40
C THR A 272 -8.60 -4.49 -10.13
N LEU A 273 -7.86 -4.17 -9.06
CA LEU A 273 -8.42 -3.67 -7.82
C LEU A 273 -9.11 -2.31 -8.00
N LEU A 274 -8.48 -1.38 -8.72
CA LEU A 274 -9.05 -0.07 -9.01
C LEU A 274 -10.30 -0.18 -9.87
N GLN A 275 -10.29 -1.03 -10.91
CA GLN A 275 -11.45 -1.30 -11.76
C GLN A 275 -12.62 -1.88 -10.94
N ARG A 276 -12.36 -2.86 -10.07
CA ARG A 276 -13.39 -3.42 -9.17
C ARG A 276 -13.98 -2.34 -8.25
N ARG A 277 -13.14 -1.46 -7.68
CA ARG A 277 -13.59 -0.35 -6.84
C ARG A 277 -14.46 0.63 -7.62
N GLN A 278 -14.03 1.04 -8.82
CA GLN A 278 -14.78 1.93 -9.69
C GLN A 278 -16.11 1.32 -10.15
N GLN A 279 -16.10 0.04 -10.54
CA GLN A 279 -17.31 -0.68 -10.92
C GLN A 279 -18.29 -0.79 -9.76
N GLY A 280 -17.82 -1.13 -8.56
CA GLY A 280 -18.67 -1.17 -7.36
C GLY A 280 -19.25 0.19 -7.00
N HIS A 281 -18.46 1.28 -7.12
CA HIS A 281 -18.95 2.65 -6.96
C HIS A 281 -20.04 2.99 -7.98
N ARG A 282 -19.79 2.71 -9.26
CA ARG A 282 -20.74 2.97 -10.35
C ARG A 282 -22.05 2.19 -10.17
N GLN A 283 -21.97 0.90 -9.85
CA GLN A 283 -23.16 0.06 -9.62
C GLN A 283 -24.01 0.57 -8.46
N ARG A 284 -23.40 1.14 -7.42
CA ARG A 284 -24.14 1.75 -6.31
C ARG A 284 -24.86 2.99 -6.78
N LEU A 285 -24.18 3.90 -7.49
CA LEU A 285 -24.80 5.10 -8.06
C LEU A 285 -25.96 4.77 -9.01
N GLU A 286 -25.82 3.79 -9.89
CA GLU A 286 -26.85 3.38 -10.86
C GLU A 286 -28.12 2.82 -10.21
N ARG A 287 -28.06 2.36 -8.96
CA ARG A 287 -29.24 1.88 -8.20
C ARG A 287 -30.02 3.01 -7.53
N LEU A 288 -29.45 4.21 -7.44
CA LEU A 288 -30.07 5.31 -6.70
C LEU A 288 -31.02 6.11 -7.59
N SER A 289 -32.11 6.57 -6.98
CA SER A 289 -32.98 7.58 -7.59
C SER A 289 -32.24 8.91 -7.69
N GLY A 290 -32.34 9.59 -8.84
CA GLY A 290 -31.90 10.99 -9.00
C GLY A 290 -32.80 12.01 -8.27
N ARG A 291 -33.65 11.56 -7.34
CA ARG A 291 -34.61 12.37 -6.60
C ARG A 291 -34.49 12.13 -5.10
N CYS A 292 -34.74 13.17 -4.32
CA CYS A 292 -34.78 13.11 -2.87
C CYS A 292 -35.85 12.10 -2.41
N LEU A 293 -35.50 11.15 -1.55
CA LEU A 293 -36.43 10.12 -1.07
C LEU A 293 -37.57 10.70 -0.22
N ALA A 294 -37.35 11.88 0.40
CA ALA A 294 -38.34 12.55 1.22
C ALA A 294 -39.36 13.34 0.39
N CYS A 295 -38.90 14.37 -0.34
CA CYS A 295 -39.76 15.30 -1.08
C CYS A 295 -40.05 14.89 -2.54
N GLY A 296 -39.19 14.07 -3.16
CA GLY A 296 -39.31 13.64 -4.56
C GLY A 296 -38.75 14.63 -5.59
N GLU A 297 -38.18 15.76 -5.14
CA GLU A 297 -37.52 16.74 -6.02
C GLU A 297 -36.23 16.20 -6.63
N GLN A 298 -35.85 16.73 -7.79
CA GLN A 298 -34.66 16.33 -8.52
C GLN A 298 -33.39 16.77 -7.77
N LEU A 299 -32.47 15.84 -7.53
CA LEU A 299 -31.19 16.12 -6.89
C LEU A 299 -30.13 16.54 -7.93
N PRO A 300 -29.13 17.35 -7.52
CA PRO A 300 -27.99 17.64 -8.37
C PRO A 300 -27.17 16.36 -8.62
N ALA A 301 -26.45 16.34 -9.74
CA ALA A 301 -25.62 15.18 -10.12
C ALA A 301 -24.40 14.98 -9.21
N ALA A 302 -23.97 16.04 -8.51
CA ALA A 302 -22.89 16.07 -7.54
C ALA A 302 -23.10 17.24 -6.56
N GLY A 303 -22.42 17.22 -5.42
CA GLY A 303 -22.59 18.16 -4.32
C GLY A 303 -23.91 18.01 -3.58
N ILE A 304 -24.39 16.78 -3.36
CA ILE A 304 -25.70 16.56 -2.72
C ILE A 304 -25.59 16.89 -1.24
N GLU A 305 -26.09 18.05 -0.82
CA GLU A 305 -26.08 18.46 0.59
C GLU A 305 -27.10 17.68 1.42
N GLY A 306 -26.72 16.50 1.90
CA GLY A 306 -27.70 15.62 2.53
C GLY A 306 -27.17 14.34 3.15
N PHE A 307 -28.11 13.41 3.30
CA PHE A 307 -27.93 12.13 3.93
C PHE A 307 -28.05 11.02 2.89
N TYR A 308 -27.11 10.09 2.91
CA TYR A 308 -27.28 8.80 2.27
C TYR A 308 -28.12 7.90 3.18
N LEU A 309 -29.17 7.30 2.63
CA LEU A 309 -30.01 6.31 3.29
C LEU A 309 -29.83 4.95 2.59
N GLU A 310 -29.71 3.88 3.38
CA GLU A 310 -29.80 2.51 2.89
C GLU A 310 -30.52 1.63 3.92
N THR A 311 -31.33 0.69 3.42
CA THR A 311 -32.10 -0.25 4.25
C THR A 311 -31.24 -1.42 4.71
N GLY A 312 -31.65 -2.07 5.80
CA GLY A 312 -30.97 -3.23 6.38
C GLY A 312 -30.71 -4.35 5.35
N ASP A 313 -31.74 -4.67 4.57
CA ASP A 313 -31.71 -5.64 3.46
C ASP A 313 -30.98 -5.14 2.19
N SER A 314 -30.59 -3.86 2.14
CA SER A 314 -29.96 -3.19 0.99
C SER A 314 -30.83 -3.12 -0.29
N ASN A 315 -32.14 -3.38 -0.19
CA ASN A 315 -33.05 -3.30 -1.33
C ASN A 315 -33.40 -1.85 -1.71
N GLN A 316 -33.32 -0.92 -0.77
CA GLN A 316 -33.50 0.50 -1.04
C GLN A 316 -32.31 1.33 -0.58
N ALA A 317 -31.92 2.25 -1.45
CA ALA A 317 -30.92 3.25 -1.16
C ALA A 317 -31.23 4.54 -1.92
N GLY A 318 -30.79 5.67 -1.38
CA GLY A 318 -30.92 6.97 -2.03
C GLY A 318 -30.50 8.09 -1.12
N PHE A 319 -30.82 9.32 -1.53
CA PHE A 319 -30.42 10.52 -0.79
C PHE A 319 -31.63 11.28 -0.25
N ILE A 320 -31.43 11.96 0.86
CA ILE A 320 -32.38 12.89 1.47
C ILE A 320 -31.65 14.21 1.71
N GLU A 321 -32.20 15.32 1.22
CA GLU A 321 -31.63 16.65 1.46
C GLU A 321 -31.62 16.99 2.96
N SER A 322 -30.62 17.77 3.39
CA SER A 322 -30.44 18.13 4.80
C SER A 322 -31.70 18.79 5.38
N ASP A 323 -32.31 19.73 4.66
CA ASP A 323 -33.53 20.43 5.07
C ASP A 323 -34.72 19.47 5.20
N CYS A 324 -34.89 18.57 4.22
CA CYS A 324 -35.95 17.56 4.27
C CYS A 324 -35.80 16.67 5.51
N PHE A 325 -34.58 16.24 5.82
CA PHE A 325 -34.33 15.38 6.98
C PHE A 325 -34.54 16.12 8.30
N THR A 326 -34.00 17.33 8.46
CA THR A 326 -34.14 18.13 9.69
C THR A 326 -35.59 18.50 9.94
N ASP A 327 -36.34 18.92 8.93
CA ASP A 327 -37.77 19.24 9.07
C ASP A 327 -38.58 18.03 9.52
N MET A 328 -38.30 16.84 8.97
CA MET A 328 -38.95 15.60 9.40
C MET A 328 -38.61 15.25 10.85
N VAL A 329 -37.34 15.30 11.23
CA VAL A 329 -36.87 14.94 12.56
C VAL A 329 -37.36 15.92 13.62
N PHE A 330 -37.22 17.23 13.41
CA PHE A 330 -37.69 18.24 14.38
C PHE A 330 -39.23 18.29 14.46
N GLY A 331 -39.93 18.09 13.34
CA GLY A 331 -41.39 18.03 13.29
C GLY A 331 -41.99 16.78 13.94
N SER A 332 -41.21 15.71 14.13
CA SER A 332 -41.74 14.39 14.56
C SER A 332 -41.09 13.82 15.82
N VAL A 333 -39.88 14.24 16.18
CA VAL A 333 -39.09 13.68 17.31
C VAL A 333 -38.84 14.73 18.40
N TYR A 334 -38.65 16.00 18.01
CA TYR A 334 -38.31 17.09 18.94
C TYR A 334 -39.47 18.09 19.14
N GLN A 335 -40.73 17.63 19.04
CA GLN A 335 -41.92 18.49 19.19
C GLN A 335 -41.96 19.20 20.56
N GLY A 336 -41.47 20.45 20.62
CA GLY A 336 -41.51 21.27 21.83
C GLY A 336 -40.85 22.65 21.67
N GLY A 337 -41.67 23.68 21.42
CA GLY A 337 -41.27 25.09 21.57
C GLY A 337 -42.04 26.04 20.65
N ARG A 338 -43.05 26.76 21.19
CA ARG A 338 -43.70 27.89 20.51
C ARG A 338 -42.66 28.98 20.21
N GLY A 339 -42.55 29.37 18.94
CA GLY A 339 -41.84 30.57 18.50
C GLY A 339 -40.83 30.31 17.38
N LYS A 340 -41.16 30.69 16.14
CA LYS A 340 -40.14 31.20 15.21
C LYS A 340 -39.63 32.50 15.86
N PRO A 341 -38.33 32.71 16.18
CA PRO A 341 -37.11 32.28 15.48
C PRO A 341 -36.00 31.75 16.43
N SER A 342 -35.83 30.43 16.52
CA SER A 342 -34.57 29.78 17.00
C SER A 342 -34.38 28.35 16.47
N GLN A 343 -35.29 27.86 15.62
CA GLN A 343 -35.20 26.53 15.00
C GLN A 343 -33.95 26.39 14.12
N ASN A 344 -33.56 27.44 13.40
CA ASN A 344 -32.38 27.38 12.52
C ASN A 344 -31.10 27.06 13.30
N GLY A 345 -30.86 27.67 14.46
CA GLY A 345 -29.64 27.41 15.25
C GLY A 345 -29.58 26.00 15.85
N MET A 346 -30.72 25.44 16.28
CA MET A 346 -30.77 24.04 16.73
C MET A 346 -30.65 23.04 15.59
N GLN A 347 -31.22 23.34 14.42
CA GLN A 347 -31.06 22.52 13.22
C GLN A 347 -29.60 22.54 12.73
N GLU A 348 -28.94 23.70 12.79
CA GLU A 348 -27.54 23.87 12.43
C GLU A 348 -26.63 23.06 13.37
N LEU A 349 -26.80 23.20 14.70
CA LEU A 349 -26.10 22.38 15.69
C LEU A 349 -26.37 20.87 15.50
N PHE A 350 -27.61 20.50 15.14
CA PHE A 350 -27.94 19.12 14.82
C PHE A 350 -27.17 18.65 13.59
N LEU A 351 -27.14 19.42 12.50
CA LEU A 351 -26.43 19.08 11.27
C LEU A 351 -24.92 19.02 11.46
N GLU A 352 -24.34 19.92 12.26
CA GLU A 352 -22.92 19.86 12.64
C GLU A 352 -22.63 18.56 13.39
N SER A 353 -23.44 18.24 14.40
CA SER A 353 -23.27 17.02 15.17
C SER A 353 -23.57 15.74 14.36
N ALA A 354 -24.42 15.84 13.33
CA ALA A 354 -24.78 14.74 12.43
C ALA A 354 -23.61 14.28 11.57
N THR A 355 -22.60 15.13 11.34
CA THR A 355 -21.36 14.75 10.63
C THR A 355 -20.56 13.67 11.36
N ARG A 356 -20.84 13.37 12.64
CA ARG A 356 -20.22 12.29 13.42
C ARG A 356 -21.22 11.28 13.98
N SER A 357 -22.39 11.15 13.34
CA SER A 357 -23.42 10.22 13.79
C SER A 357 -24.08 9.50 12.62
N TYR A 358 -24.56 8.30 12.93
CA TYR A 358 -25.50 7.56 12.11
C TYR A 358 -26.88 7.67 12.74
N PHE A 359 -27.92 7.68 11.91
CA PHE A 359 -29.31 7.69 12.36
C PHE A 359 -30.01 6.46 11.84
N ALA A 360 -30.89 5.87 12.64
CA ALA A 360 -31.72 4.77 12.16
C ALA A 360 -33.20 5.00 12.47
N LEU A 361 -34.05 4.53 11.58
CA LEU A 361 -35.48 4.37 11.80
C LEU A 361 -35.79 2.88 11.78
N ALA A 362 -36.45 2.40 12.82
CA ALA A 362 -36.84 1.00 12.94
C ALA A 362 -38.10 0.88 13.80
N VAL A 363 -38.79 -0.25 13.71
CA VAL A 363 -39.83 -0.65 14.65
C VAL A 363 -39.28 -1.82 15.49
N PRO A 364 -38.75 -1.56 16.69
CA PRO A 364 -38.23 -2.62 17.55
C PRO A 364 -39.33 -3.63 17.92
N SER A 365 -38.94 -4.89 18.15
CA SER A 365 -39.84 -5.92 18.64
C SER A 365 -40.54 -5.48 19.93
N GLY A 366 -41.88 -5.41 19.90
CA GLY A 366 -42.70 -4.99 21.05
C GLY A 366 -42.92 -3.49 21.20
N ALA A 367 -42.48 -2.66 20.24
CA ALA A 367 -42.80 -1.23 20.22
C ALA A 367 -44.15 -0.94 19.53
N ASP A 368 -44.88 0.05 20.03
CA ASP A 368 -46.16 0.51 19.46
C ASP A 368 -46.01 1.37 18.18
N GLY A 369 -44.79 1.56 17.69
CA GLY A 369 -44.49 2.37 16.51
C GLY A 369 -43.00 2.59 16.26
N PRO A 370 -42.63 3.34 15.21
CA PRO A 370 -41.24 3.55 14.84
C PRO A 370 -40.48 4.39 15.86
N VAL A 371 -39.22 4.05 16.05
CA VAL A 371 -38.26 4.71 16.94
C VAL A 371 -37.13 5.28 16.09
N PHE A 372 -36.75 6.51 16.39
CA PHE A 372 -35.60 7.20 15.80
C PHE A 372 -34.38 7.02 16.71
N PHE A 373 -33.35 6.39 16.18
CA PHE A 373 -32.09 6.10 16.86
C PHE A 373 -30.98 6.99 16.35
N ARG A 374 -30.01 7.25 17.21
CA ARG A 374 -28.74 7.89 16.89
C ARG A 374 -27.59 7.03 17.39
N PHE A 375 -26.59 6.82 16.55
CA PHE A 375 -25.40 6.02 16.84
C PHE A 375 -24.11 6.83 16.61
N ASP A 376 -23.04 6.47 17.31
CA ASP A 376 -21.68 6.94 17.01
C ASP A 376 -21.07 6.19 15.81
N GLU A 377 -19.81 6.47 15.50
CA GLU A 377 -19.11 5.87 14.35
C GLU A 377 -18.74 4.40 14.59
N GLU A 378 -18.75 3.95 15.84
CA GLU A 378 -18.57 2.57 16.26
C GLU A 378 -19.90 1.78 16.34
N GLY A 379 -21.03 2.40 15.98
CA GLY A 379 -22.35 1.75 15.99
C GLY A 379 -22.96 1.61 17.40
N ARG A 380 -22.47 2.34 18.40
CA ARG A 380 -23.05 2.37 19.75
C ARG A 380 -24.16 3.38 19.81
N GLU A 381 -25.25 3.01 20.48
CA GLU A 381 -26.42 3.89 20.61
C GLU A 381 -26.09 5.08 21.52
N LEU A 382 -26.29 6.29 20.99
CA LEU A 382 -26.18 7.55 21.71
C LEU A 382 -27.53 7.99 22.28
N SER A 383 -28.60 7.76 21.54
CA SER A 383 -29.97 8.08 21.97
C SER A 383 -31.01 7.40 21.11
N SER A 384 -32.18 7.14 21.67
CA SER A 384 -33.38 6.70 20.96
C SER A 384 -34.60 7.51 21.40
N ARG A 385 -35.50 7.82 20.47
CA ARG A 385 -36.73 8.57 20.73
C ARG A 385 -37.90 8.03 19.90
N PRO A 386 -39.08 7.83 20.49
CA PRO A 386 -40.26 7.41 19.72
C PRO A 386 -40.66 8.51 18.73
N VAL A 387 -41.10 8.10 17.53
CA VAL A 387 -41.60 9.03 16.52
C VAL A 387 -43.05 9.39 16.84
N ALA A 388 -43.38 10.67 16.91
CA ALA A 388 -44.74 11.13 17.19
C ALA A 388 -45.73 10.67 16.10
N THR A 389 -46.87 10.13 16.52
CA THR A 389 -47.90 9.62 15.60
C THR A 389 -48.77 10.71 14.97
N ASN A 390 -48.86 11.89 15.59
CA ASN A 390 -49.68 13.00 15.12
C ASN A 390 -48.93 14.34 15.18
N THR A 391 -49.25 15.24 14.25
CA THR A 391 -48.85 16.65 14.28
C THR A 391 -50.06 17.54 14.60
N ARG A 392 -49.86 18.60 15.40
CA ARG A 392 -50.90 19.60 15.72
C ARG A 392 -50.79 20.77 14.74
N ASP A 393 -51.45 20.67 13.59
CA ASP A 393 -51.71 21.82 12.71
C ASP A 393 -53.18 22.25 12.87
N GLY A 394 -53.41 23.22 13.76
CA GLY A 394 -54.72 23.86 13.93
C GLY A 394 -55.80 23.02 14.63
N LEU A 395 -56.98 23.64 14.82
CA LEU A 395 -58.04 23.17 15.72
C LEU A 395 -58.77 21.89 15.27
N PHE A 396 -58.65 21.44 14.02
CA PHE A 396 -59.51 20.35 13.50
C PHE A 396 -58.88 19.35 12.52
N ASN A 397 -57.55 19.26 12.38
CA ASN A 397 -56.96 18.17 11.58
C ASN A 397 -55.71 17.59 12.25
N ARG A 398 -55.78 16.29 12.63
CA ARG A 398 -54.63 15.51 13.11
C ARG A 398 -54.20 14.57 11.98
N GLY A 399 -53.12 14.93 11.30
CA GLY A 399 -52.48 14.07 10.31
C GLY A 399 -51.24 13.36 10.88
N PRO A 400 -50.81 12.23 10.29
CA PRO A 400 -49.58 11.58 10.67
C PRO A 400 -48.38 12.51 10.47
N SER A 401 -47.37 12.41 11.34
CA SER A 401 -46.15 13.22 11.25
C SER A 401 -45.40 12.97 9.94
N SER A 402 -44.60 13.95 9.50
CA SER A 402 -43.86 13.86 8.22
C SER A 402 -42.88 12.69 8.21
N LEU A 403 -42.19 12.44 9.33
CA LEU A 403 -41.29 11.29 9.49
C LEU A 403 -42.04 9.95 9.49
N LEU A 404 -43.23 9.88 10.11
CA LEU A 404 -44.07 8.68 10.07
C LEU A 404 -44.62 8.41 8.66
N LYS A 405 -45.02 9.46 7.92
CA LYS A 405 -45.42 9.32 6.51
C LYS A 405 -44.29 8.82 5.64
N PHE A 406 -43.08 9.34 5.86
CA PHE A 406 -41.87 8.90 5.17
C PHE A 406 -41.56 7.43 5.49
N TRP A 407 -41.53 7.07 6.79
CA TRP A 407 -41.35 5.70 7.25
C TRP A 407 -42.38 4.75 6.63
N ASN A 408 -43.67 5.06 6.70
CA ASN A 408 -44.72 4.20 6.16
C ASN A 408 -44.61 4.02 4.62
N ARG A 409 -44.05 4.99 3.89
CA ARG A 409 -43.79 4.83 2.45
C ARG A 409 -42.67 3.82 2.21
N LEU A 410 -41.66 3.86 3.06
CA LEU A 410 -40.46 3.04 3.00
C LEU A 410 -40.74 1.61 3.50
N GLU A 411 -41.39 1.46 4.67
CA GLU A 411 -41.81 0.19 5.28
C GLU A 411 -42.83 -0.59 4.42
N LYS A 412 -43.79 0.08 3.77
CA LYS A 412 -44.72 -0.57 2.82
C LYS A 412 -44.00 -1.32 1.70
N GLN A 413 -42.75 -0.98 1.46
CA GLN A 413 -41.92 -1.59 0.44
C GLN A 413 -40.97 -2.66 1.03
N ILE A 414 -40.80 -2.73 2.36
CA ILE A 414 -39.90 -3.66 3.06
C ILE A 414 -40.35 -3.93 4.53
N PRO A 415 -41.21 -4.93 4.78
CA PRO A 415 -41.75 -5.21 6.12
C PRO A 415 -40.68 -5.75 7.09
N GLY A 416 -40.59 -5.18 8.31
CA GLY A 416 -39.81 -5.74 9.42
C GLY A 416 -38.30 -5.41 9.44
N GLU A 417 -37.86 -4.43 8.65
CA GLU A 417 -36.47 -3.99 8.55
C GLU A 417 -36.23 -2.59 9.14
N PHE A 418 -34.97 -2.12 9.13
CA PHE A 418 -34.58 -0.75 9.52
C PHE A 418 -34.00 0.04 8.34
N ALA A 419 -34.00 1.38 8.45
CA ALA A 419 -33.30 2.27 7.53
C ALA A 419 -32.19 3.01 8.25
N LEU A 420 -30.95 2.95 7.71
CA LEU A 420 -29.79 3.67 8.24
C LEU A 420 -29.49 4.89 7.38
N LEU A 421 -29.18 6.01 8.03
CA LEU A 421 -28.84 7.28 7.40
C LEU A 421 -27.50 7.80 7.90
N ARG A 422 -26.73 8.40 6.99
CA ARG A 422 -25.45 9.06 7.29
C ARG A 422 -25.30 10.34 6.47
N LYS A 423 -24.95 11.45 7.12
CA LYS A 423 -24.59 12.69 6.41
C LYS A 423 -23.27 12.49 5.68
N GLY A 424 -23.18 13.00 4.46
CA GLY A 424 -21.95 12.96 3.68
C GLY A 424 -20.79 13.71 4.34
N PRO A 425 -19.53 13.26 4.16
CA PRO A 425 -18.36 14.05 4.53
C PRO A 425 -18.36 15.38 3.75
N ASP A 426 -17.95 16.46 4.42
CA ASP A 426 -18.01 17.83 3.88
C ASP A 426 -19.40 18.24 3.33
N GLY A 427 -20.46 17.57 3.81
CA GLY A 427 -21.83 17.78 3.37
C GLY A 427 -22.25 16.99 2.13
N GLN A 428 -21.35 16.28 1.44
CA GLN A 428 -21.63 15.64 0.15
C GLN A 428 -22.06 14.18 0.31
N ALA A 429 -23.37 13.91 0.21
CA ALA A 429 -23.95 12.61 0.53
C ALA A 429 -23.44 11.47 -0.36
N GLU A 430 -23.16 11.75 -1.62
CA GLU A 430 -22.63 10.79 -2.60
C GLU A 430 -21.24 10.26 -2.25
N GLU A 431 -20.45 11.02 -1.49
CA GLU A 431 -19.13 10.59 -1.02
C GLU A 431 -19.22 9.40 -0.05
N ILE A 432 -20.40 9.13 0.53
CA ILE A 432 -20.63 7.90 1.31
C ILE A 432 -20.47 6.65 0.43
N LEU A 433 -20.70 6.74 -0.87
CA LEU A 433 -20.53 5.63 -1.79
C LEU A 433 -19.05 5.38 -2.12
N ALA A 434 -18.13 6.30 -1.81
CA ALA A 434 -16.72 6.09 -2.05
C ALA A 434 -16.15 4.94 -1.18
N GLY A 435 -15.10 4.28 -1.68
CA GLY A 435 -14.70 2.93 -1.23
C GLY A 435 -14.40 2.75 0.27
N SER A 436 -13.80 3.73 0.96
CA SER A 436 -13.60 3.67 2.42
C SER A 436 -14.89 3.99 3.18
N ASN A 437 -15.58 5.06 2.77
CA ASN A 437 -16.77 5.58 3.44
C ASN A 437 -17.90 4.56 3.42
N TYR A 438 -18.11 3.89 2.29
CA TYR A 438 -19.17 2.89 2.20
C TYR A 438 -18.87 1.63 2.99
N ARG A 439 -17.59 1.25 3.11
CA ARG A 439 -17.20 0.12 3.97
C ARG A 439 -17.51 0.43 5.42
N ALA A 440 -17.17 1.65 5.88
CA ALA A 440 -17.53 2.10 7.23
C ALA A 440 -19.06 2.12 7.42
N PHE A 441 -19.80 2.68 6.46
CA PHE A 441 -21.26 2.70 6.49
C PHE A 441 -21.84 1.27 6.57
N SER A 442 -21.35 0.34 5.74
CA SER A 442 -21.81 -1.05 5.71
C SER A 442 -21.51 -1.79 7.01
N GLN A 443 -20.36 -1.53 7.62
CA GLN A 443 -19.98 -2.09 8.92
C GLN A 443 -20.92 -1.61 10.02
N VAL A 444 -21.18 -0.30 10.09
CA VAL A 444 -22.12 0.27 11.08
C VAL A 444 -23.53 -0.26 10.83
N LYS A 445 -23.96 -0.39 9.57
CA LYS A 445 -25.25 -1.01 9.22
C LYS A 445 -25.40 -2.42 9.78
N GLN A 446 -24.37 -3.24 9.66
CA GLN A 446 -24.38 -4.60 10.22
C GLN A 446 -24.48 -4.59 11.76
N LEU A 447 -23.71 -3.73 12.44
CA LEU A 447 -23.74 -3.59 13.90
C LEU A 447 -25.09 -3.11 14.42
N VAL A 448 -25.67 -2.10 13.76
CA VAL A 448 -26.99 -1.57 14.08
C VAL A 448 -28.07 -2.64 13.88
N GLY A 449 -27.99 -3.40 12.78
CA GLY A 449 -28.91 -4.50 12.50
C GLY A 449 -28.93 -5.56 13.60
N MET A 450 -27.75 -6.03 14.03
CA MET A 450 -27.63 -6.99 15.15
C MET A 450 -28.29 -6.46 16.42
N ARG A 451 -28.03 -5.19 16.76
CA ARG A 451 -28.56 -4.55 17.96
C ARG A 451 -30.08 -4.42 17.94
N LEU A 452 -30.64 -3.97 16.81
CA LEU A 452 -32.09 -3.76 16.68
C LEU A 452 -32.87 -5.08 16.65
N GLN A 453 -32.24 -6.18 16.23
CA GLN A 453 -32.80 -7.53 16.27
C GLN A 453 -32.64 -8.23 17.65
N GLY A 454 -31.93 -7.61 18.60
CA GLY A 454 -31.72 -8.15 19.95
C GLY A 454 -30.68 -9.27 20.03
N VAL A 455 -29.70 -9.29 19.12
CA VAL A 455 -28.57 -10.25 19.06
C VAL A 455 -27.32 -9.68 19.72
#